data_AF-A0A0Q6ELQ0-F1
#
_entry.id   AF-A0A0Q6ELQ0-F1
#
_cell.length_a   1.000
_cell.length_b   1.000
_cell.length_c   1.000
_cell.angle_alpha   90.00
_cell.angle_beta   90.00
_cell.angle_gamma   90.00
#
_symmetry.space_group_name_H-M   'P 1'
#
loop_
_entity.id
_entity.type
_entity.pdbx_description
1 polymer ?
#
loop_
_entity_poly.entity_id
_entity_poly.type
_entity_poly.pdbx_seq_one_letter_code
_entity_poly.pdbx_strand_id
1 'polypeptide(L)' 'MTTHILMLPVTLFRIDGEFAVLPSDELDSADVETLVEYDPFDFGPAH' A
#
# COMPACT_ATOMS: atom_id res chain seq x y z
N MET A 1 -4.15 1.89 -22.67
CA MET A 1 -4.02 2.30 -21.27
C MET A 1 -4.66 1.19 -20.46
N THR A 2 -3.87 0.26 -19.93
CA THR A 2 -4.41 -0.82 -19.08
C THR A 2 -4.60 -0.24 -17.70
N THR A 3 -5.82 -0.34 -17.16
CA THR A 3 -6.10 0.00 -15.76
C THR A 3 -5.74 -1.22 -14.90
N HIS A 4 -5.03 -0.99 -13.81
CA HIS A 4 -4.73 -2.02 -12.81
C HIS A 4 -5.54 -1.70 -11.57
N ILE A 5 -6.47 -2.60 -11.23
CA ILE A 5 -7.33 -2.44 -10.07
C ILE A 5 -6.62 -3.06 -8.87
N LEU A 6 -6.37 -2.28 -7.82
CA LEU A 6 -5.95 -2.83 -6.53
C LEU A 6 -7.16 -3.48 -5.86
N MET A 7 -7.04 -4.76 -5.54
CA MET A 7 -8.09 -5.57 -4.92
C MET A 7 -7.89 -5.74 -3.40
N LEU A 8 -6.83 -5.14 -2.85
CA LEU A 8 -6.42 -5.23 -1.45
C LEU A 8 -5.82 -3.89 -1.00
N PRO A 9 -5.95 -3.53 0.29
CA PRO A 9 -5.24 -2.39 0.86
C PRO A 9 -3.72 -2.56 0.72
N VAL A 10 -3.04 -1.47 0.39
CA VAL A 10 -1.58 -1.43 0.33
C VAL A 10 -1.05 -0.25 1.13
N THR A 11 0.16 -0.38 1.63
CA THR A 11 0.81 0.68 2.38
C THR A 11 2.11 1.08 1.69
N LEU A 12 2.26 2.38 1.47
CA LEU A 12 3.53 3.02 1.16
C LEU A 12 4.33 3.15 2.47
N PHE A 13 5.55 2.63 2.47
CA PHE A 13 6.44 2.68 3.62
C PHE A 13 7.87 3.00 3.20
N ARG A 14 8.72 3.27 4.19
CA ARG A 14 10.14 3.57 4.01
C ARG A 14 11.01 2.58 4.80
N ILE A 15 12.06 2.09 4.15
CA ILE A 15 13.10 1.24 4.76
C ILE A 15 14.47 1.59 4.17
N ASP A 16 15.49 1.73 5.01
CA ASP A 16 16.87 2.06 4.59
C ASP A 16 16.98 3.30 3.66
N GLY A 17 16.06 4.24 3.82
CA GLY A 17 16.01 5.46 3.02
C GLY A 17 15.26 5.34 1.69
N GLU A 18 14.85 4.12 1.30
CA GLU A 18 14.12 3.82 0.06
C GLU A 18 12.61 3.68 0.30
N PHE A 19 11.82 3.86 -0.78
CA PHE A 19 10.36 3.75 -0.76
C PHE A 19 9.90 2.43 -1.37
N ALA A 20 8.93 1.77 -0.72
CA ALA A 20 8.34 0.52 -1.17
C ALA A 20 6.83 0.45 -0.89
N VAL A 21 6.14 -0.48 -1.55
CA VAL A 21 4.71 -0.73 -1.38
C VAL A 21 4.48 -2.23 -1.23
N LEU A 22 3.69 -2.61 -0.22
CA LEU A 22 3.27 -3.98 0.05
C LEU A 22 1.79 -3.99 0.47
N PRO A 23 1.10 -5.14 0.37
CA PRO A 23 -0.19 -5.33 1.04
C PRO A 23 -0.09 -4.96 2.51
N SER A 24 -1.08 -4.23 3.02
CA SER A 24 -1.02 -3.68 4.38
C SER A 24 -0.91 -4.77 5.44
N ASP A 25 -1.56 -5.92 5.26
CA ASP A 25 -1.52 -7.04 6.22
C ASP A 25 -0.13 -7.70 6.33
N GLU A 26 0.69 -7.61 5.28
CA GLU A 26 2.08 -8.08 5.31
C GLU A 26 2.99 -7.18 6.18
N LEU A 27 2.58 -5.93 6.41
CA LEU A 27 3.34 -4.96 7.23
C LEU A 27 2.96 -4.95 8.70
N ASP A 28 1.85 -5.58 9.11
CA ASP A 28 1.41 -5.62 10.52
C ASP A 28 2.49 -6.18 11.48
N SER A 29 3.40 -7.00 10.95
CA SER A 29 4.52 -7.59 11.68
C SER A 29 5.89 -6.99 11.31
N ALA A 30 5.95 -6.01 10.41
CA ALA A 30 7.20 -5.44 9.90
C ALA A 30 7.59 -4.17 10.67
N ASP A 31 8.88 -4.05 11.01
CA ASP A 31 9.43 -2.86 11.67
C ASP A 31 9.87 -1.83 10.61
N VAL A 32 8.89 -1.16 10.02
CA VAL A 32 9.09 -0.14 8.96
C VAL A 32 8.31 1.13 9.25
N GLU A 33 8.79 2.25 8.72
CA GLU A 33 8.07 3.53 8.80
C GLU A 33 6.93 3.55 7.78
N THR A 34 5.68 3.43 8.25
CA THR A 34 4.50 3.57 7.39
C THR A 34 4.23 5.03 7.08
N LEU A 35 3.96 5.34 5.82
CA LEU A 35 3.75 6.72 5.36
C LEU A 35 2.28 6.98 5.03
N VAL A 36 1.67 6.10 4.22
CA VAL A 36 0.29 6.21 3.75
C VAL A 36 -0.26 4.82 3.48
N GLU A 37 -1.44 4.51 4.02
CA GLU A 37 -2.23 3.36 3.61
C GLU A 37 -3.25 3.78 2.55
N TYR A 38 -3.44 2.93 1.55
CA TYR A 38 -4.44 3.08 0.51
C TYR A 38 -5.36 1.86 0.53
N ASP A 39 -6.60 2.07 0.99
CA ASP A 39 -7.67 1.08 0.90
C ASP A 39 -8.52 1.34 -0.37
N PRO A 40 -8.50 0.45 -1.38
CA PRO A 40 -9.32 0.59 -2.59
C PRO A 40 -10.83 0.47 -2.33
N PHE A 41 -11.24 -0.03 -1.16
CA PHE A 41 -12.65 -0.14 -0.77
C PHE A 41 -13.20 1.16 -0.19
N ASP A 42 -12.36 2.04 0.37
CA ASP A 42 -12.78 3.33 0.94
C ASP A 42 -13.18 4.35 -0.13
N PHE A 43 -12.57 4.27 -1.32
CA PHE A 43 -12.70 5.29 -2.36
C PHE A 43 -13.35 4.79 -3.66
N GLY A 44 -13.68 3.49 -3.74
CA GLY A 44 -14.02 2.82 -5.00
C GLY A 44 -12.76 2.50 -5.83
N PRO A 45 -12.88 1.82 -6.98
CA PRO A 45 -11.72 1.35 -7.73
C PRO A 45 -10.73 2.48 -8.03
N ALA A 46 -9.45 2.25 -7.71
CA ALA A 46 -8.34 3.12 -8.09
C ALA A 46 -8.42 3.43 -9.60
N HIS A 47 -8.48 4.73 -9.94
CA HIS A 47 -8.91 5.20 -11.26
C HIS A 47 -7.76 5.46 -12.23
#